data_AF-A0A356IIZ2-F1
#
_entry.id   AF-A0A356IIZ2-F1
#
_cell.length_a   1.000
_cell.length_b   1.000
_cell.length_c   1.000
_cell.angle_alpha   90.00
_cell.angle_beta   90.00
_cell.angle_gamma   90.00
#
_symmetry.space_group_name_H-M   'P 1'
#
loop_
_entity.id
_entity.type
_entity.pdbx_description
1 polymer ?
#
loop_
_entity_poly.entity_id
_entity_poly.type
_entity_poly.pdbx_seq_one_letter_code
_entity_poly.pdbx_strand_id
1 'polypeptide(L)'
;MAANKLRKSALSRDKIVNAAFKLAMKDPLNALSMRKIATVLKVTPMAIYKYFEDKNELTAAVIDKVMLESRLVPDDIDPKDWQQWLRTSFLRMWDAYASAPNMIQYMTHATSFGPAVLRWQNETLGVLINAGLTPKQALTAHAALSELATGSNILIPVREQGIETVFPSIW
;
A
#
# COMPACT_ATOMS: atom_id res chain seq x y z
N MET A 1 27.16 39.67 2.66
CA MET A 1 27.08 38.29 2.15
C MET A 1 26.67 37.35 3.28
N ALA A 2 25.41 37.39 3.71
CA ALA A 2 24.90 36.60 4.82
C ALA A 2 24.22 35.32 4.30
N ALA A 3 24.87 34.18 4.52
CA ALA A 3 24.32 32.90 4.95
C ALA A 3 22.80 32.60 4.78
N ASN A 4 22.19 32.85 3.61
CA ASN A 4 20.75 32.64 3.43
C ASN A 4 20.37 32.07 2.07
N LYS A 5 20.76 30.82 1.84
CA LYS A 5 20.05 29.92 0.92
C LYS A 5 20.14 28.52 1.48
N LEU A 6 19.36 28.33 2.54
CA LEU A 6 18.88 27.05 3.10
C LEU A 6 19.41 25.85 2.32
N ARG A 7 20.32 25.09 2.95
CA ARG A 7 20.76 23.76 2.49
C ARG A 7 19.62 23.13 1.68
N LYS A 8 19.78 22.99 0.37
CA LYS A 8 18.91 22.17 -0.50
C LYS A 8 18.54 20.97 0.33
N SER A 9 17.28 20.88 0.78
CA SER A 9 16.91 19.95 1.82
C SER A 9 17.41 18.57 1.39
N ALA A 10 18.32 17.95 2.15
CA ALA A 10 19.04 16.78 1.68
C ALA A 10 18.06 15.71 1.19
N LEU A 11 18.39 15.07 0.07
CA LEU A 11 17.63 13.93 -0.44
C LEU A 11 17.60 12.85 0.65
N SER A 12 16.49 12.13 0.77
CA SER A 12 16.29 11.06 1.76
C SER A 12 15.30 10.04 1.21
N ARG A 13 15.29 8.81 1.75
CA ARG A 13 14.30 7.78 1.40
C ARG A 13 12.88 8.33 1.51
N ASP A 14 12.54 8.96 2.64
CA ASP A 14 11.20 9.51 2.89
C ASP A 14 10.78 10.56 1.87
N LYS A 15 11.68 11.47 1.47
CA LYS A 15 11.36 12.47 0.44
C LYS A 15 11.11 11.84 -0.93
N ILE A 16 11.90 10.82 -1.28
CA ILE A 16 11.73 10.09 -2.53
C ILE A 16 10.38 9.35 -2.52
N VAL A 17 10.10 8.60 -1.45
CA VAL A 17 8.85 7.85 -1.28
C VAL A 17 7.63 8.79 -1.30
N ASN A 18 7.68 9.90 -0.58
CA ASN A 18 6.59 10.89 -0.58
C ASN A 18 6.35 11.51 -1.97
N ALA A 19 7.40 11.81 -2.73
CA ALA A 19 7.25 12.32 -4.09
C ALA A 19 6.69 11.26 -5.04
N ALA A 20 7.15 10.02 -4.92
CA ALA A 20 6.68 8.87 -5.68
C ALA A 20 5.19 8.58 -5.39
N PHE A 21 4.78 8.57 -4.12
CA PHE A 21 3.37 8.45 -3.72
C PHE A 21 2.50 9.54 -4.32
N LYS A 22 2.91 10.81 -4.22
CA LYS A 22 2.17 11.95 -4.82
C LYS A 22 2.05 11.86 -6.33
N LEU A 23 3.05 11.29 -7.01
CA LEU A 23 2.98 11.02 -8.44
C LEU A 23 1.99 9.89 -8.75
N ALA A 24 2.05 8.80 -8.00
CA ALA A 24 1.19 7.63 -8.20
C ALA A 24 -0.29 7.93 -7.98
N MET A 25 -0.60 8.83 -7.05
CA MET A 25 -1.96 9.35 -6.86
C MET A 25 -2.50 10.14 -8.07
N LYS A 26 -1.65 10.64 -8.97
CA LYS A 26 -2.04 11.45 -10.15
C LYS A 26 -2.03 10.67 -11.46
N ASP A 27 -1.03 9.82 -11.66
CA ASP A 27 -0.80 9.05 -12.90
C ASP A 27 -0.62 7.57 -12.54
N PRO A 28 -1.71 6.81 -12.40
CA PRO A 28 -1.67 5.41 -12.00
C PRO A 28 -0.72 4.58 -12.87
N LEU A 29 -0.73 4.72 -14.20
CA LEU A 29 -0.08 3.74 -15.09
C LEU A 29 1.44 3.92 -15.21
N ASN A 30 1.98 5.12 -14.96
CA ASN A 30 3.39 5.41 -15.25
C ASN A 30 4.11 6.28 -14.21
N ALA A 31 3.56 6.46 -13.01
CA ALA A 31 4.08 7.40 -12.02
C ALA A 31 5.40 6.97 -11.34
N LEU A 32 5.57 5.69 -11.02
CA LEU A 32 6.75 5.19 -10.29
C LEU A 32 7.97 5.00 -11.20
N SER A 33 8.27 5.99 -12.04
CA SER A 33 9.48 6.04 -12.85
C SER A 33 10.57 6.80 -12.11
N MET A 34 11.75 6.19 -11.96
CA MET A 34 12.94 6.82 -11.38
C MET A 34 13.24 8.19 -12.02
N ARG A 35 13.07 8.30 -13.35
CA ARG A 35 13.30 9.55 -14.09
C ARG A 35 12.26 10.62 -13.77
N LYS A 36 10.97 10.26 -13.73
CA LYS A 36 9.89 11.21 -13.38
C LYS A 36 10.06 11.73 -11.95
N ILE A 37 10.37 10.84 -11.01
CA ILE A 37 10.58 11.20 -9.61
C ILE A 37 11.80 12.12 -9.47
N ALA A 38 12.90 11.82 -10.17
CA ALA A 38 14.10 12.65 -10.18
C ALA A 38 13.82 14.07 -10.71
N THR A 39 13.02 14.19 -11.78
CA THR A 39 12.57 15.49 -12.31
C THR A 39 11.78 16.28 -11.28
N VAL A 40 10.80 15.65 -10.61
CA VAL A 40 10.00 16.31 -9.55
C VAL A 40 10.87 16.79 -8.40
N LEU A 41 11.86 15.98 -8.00
CA LEU A 41 12.78 16.29 -6.91
C LEU A 41 13.94 17.21 -7.34
N LYS A 42 14.06 17.55 -8.63
CA LYS A 42 15.15 18.33 -9.23
C LYS A 42 16.54 17.75 -8.93
N VAL A 43 16.66 16.42 -9.05
CA VAL A 43 17.89 15.65 -8.88
C VAL A 43 18.14 14.76 -10.12
N THR A 44 19.30 14.11 -10.19
CA THR A 44 19.56 13.10 -11.22
C THR A 44 18.94 11.75 -10.81
N PRO A 45 18.54 10.88 -11.76
CA PRO A 45 18.07 9.53 -11.43
C PRO A 45 19.09 8.74 -10.59
N MET A 46 20.38 8.90 -10.87
CA MET A 46 21.47 8.28 -10.10
C MET A 46 21.44 8.66 -8.61
N ALA A 47 20.97 9.86 -8.26
CA ALA A 47 20.82 10.25 -6.85
C ALA A 47 19.74 9.43 -6.13
N ILE A 48 18.72 8.95 -6.83
CA ILE A 48 17.68 8.08 -6.28
C ILE A 48 18.21 6.65 -6.11
N TYR A 49 19.01 6.16 -7.07
CA TYR A 49 19.62 4.83 -7.00
C TYR A 49 20.57 4.63 -5.80
N LYS A 50 21.04 5.72 -5.18
CA LYS A 50 21.78 5.64 -3.89
C LYS A 50 20.92 5.22 -2.71
N TYR A 51 19.60 5.33 -2.84
CA TYR A 51 18.64 5.03 -1.79
C TYR A 51 17.79 3.80 -2.09
N PHE A 52 17.67 3.43 -3.36
CA PHE A 52 16.88 2.28 -3.82
C PHE A 52 17.63 1.57 -4.92
N GLU A 53 17.80 0.27 -4.82
CA GLU A 53 18.46 -0.59 -5.79
C GLU A 53 17.72 -0.53 -7.14
N ASP A 54 16.40 -0.63 -7.11
CA ASP A 54 15.58 -0.64 -8.31
C ASP A 54 14.18 -0.02 -8.11
N LYS A 55 13.37 -0.07 -9.18
CA LYS A 55 11.98 0.39 -9.16
C LYS A 55 11.10 -0.44 -8.22
N ASN A 56 11.38 -1.73 -8.07
CA ASN A 56 10.58 -2.63 -7.24
C ASN A 56 10.77 -2.30 -5.75
N GLU A 57 12.00 -2.06 -5.30
CA GLU A 57 12.29 -1.62 -3.93
C GLU A 57 11.60 -0.28 -3.63
N LEU A 58 11.66 0.68 -4.55
CA LEU A 58 10.95 1.94 -4.38
C LEU A 58 9.43 1.75 -4.33
N THR A 59 8.88 0.89 -5.19
CA THR A 59 7.44 0.59 -5.23
C THR A 59 7.00 -0.06 -3.91
N ALA A 60 7.76 -1.04 -3.42
CA ALA A 60 7.53 -1.67 -2.12
C ALA A 60 7.56 -0.64 -0.99
N ALA A 61 8.52 0.29 -0.98
CA ALA A 61 8.59 1.35 0.02
C ALA A 61 7.41 2.33 -0.03
N VAL A 62 6.89 2.63 -1.23
CA VAL A 62 5.67 3.45 -1.38
C VAL A 62 4.44 2.72 -0.84
N ILE A 63 4.30 1.43 -1.13
CA ILE A 63 3.21 0.59 -0.60
C ILE A 63 3.32 0.50 0.92
N ASP A 64 4.52 0.22 1.44
CA ASP A 64 4.77 0.08 2.88
C ASP A 64 4.39 1.34 3.65
N LYS A 65 4.67 2.52 3.08
CA LYS A 65 4.23 3.80 3.65
C LYS A 65 2.70 3.86 3.78
N VAL A 66 1.95 3.52 2.73
CA VAL A 66 0.48 3.57 2.75
C VAL A 66 -0.06 2.58 3.79
N MET A 67 0.50 1.37 3.85
CA MET A 67 0.06 0.35 4.80
C MET A 67 0.41 0.73 6.26
N LEU A 68 1.57 1.35 6.49
CA LEU A 68 1.95 1.87 7.79
C LEU A 68 0.99 2.97 8.27
N GLU A 69 0.64 3.92 7.40
CA GLU A 69 -0.31 5.00 7.72
C GLU A 69 -1.73 4.47 7.99
N SER A 70 -2.09 3.34 7.37
CA SER A 70 -3.38 2.69 7.52
C SER A 70 -3.54 1.89 8.82
N ARG A 71 -2.44 1.74 9.60
CA ARG A 71 -2.43 1.02 10.89
C ARG A 71 -3.11 -0.35 10.81
N LEU A 72 -2.72 -1.14 9.80
CA LEU A 72 -3.36 -2.43 9.52
C LEU A 72 -3.32 -3.40 10.71
N VAL A 73 -2.31 -3.30 11.56
CA VAL A 73 -2.24 -4.03 12.84
C VAL A 73 -3.06 -3.27 13.88
N PRO A 74 -4.19 -3.82 14.37
CA PRO A 74 -4.98 -3.22 15.44
C PRO A 74 -4.31 -3.44 16.79
N ASP A 75 -3.34 -2.60 17.13
CA ASP A 75 -2.68 -2.62 18.44
C ASP A 75 -3.66 -2.24 19.59
N ASP A 76 -4.86 -1.75 19.26
CA ASP A 76 -5.95 -1.37 20.16
C ASP A 76 -6.96 -2.51 20.46
N ILE A 77 -6.77 -3.69 19.87
CA ILE A 77 -7.67 -4.85 20.03
C ILE A 77 -6.86 -6.04 20.53
N ASP A 78 -7.37 -6.76 21.54
CA ASP A 78 -6.73 -7.98 22.02
C ASP A 78 -6.69 -9.03 20.89
N PRO A 79 -5.51 -9.54 20.50
CA PRO A 79 -5.37 -10.60 19.50
C PRO A 79 -6.19 -11.87 19.81
N LYS A 80 -6.56 -12.10 21.08
CA LYS A 80 -7.46 -13.21 21.48
C LYS A 80 -8.88 -13.04 20.97
N ASP A 81 -9.35 -11.81 20.79
CA ASP A 81 -10.61 -11.48 20.12
C ASP A 81 -10.43 -11.53 18.59
N TRP A 82 -9.93 -12.67 18.11
CA TRP A 82 -9.37 -12.85 16.77
C TRP A 82 -10.32 -12.43 15.64
N GLN A 83 -11.64 -12.64 15.81
CA GLN A 83 -12.64 -12.22 14.82
C GLN A 83 -12.71 -10.70 14.68
N GLN A 84 -12.73 -9.99 15.80
CA GLN A 84 -12.79 -8.53 15.82
C GLN A 84 -11.46 -7.92 15.35
N TRP A 85 -10.34 -8.54 15.74
CA TRP A 85 -9.01 -8.17 15.29
C TRP A 85 -8.89 -8.28 13.76
N LEU A 86 -9.22 -9.45 13.18
CA LEU A 86 -9.17 -9.67 11.74
C LEU A 86 -10.12 -8.73 11.00
N ARG A 87 -11.36 -8.61 11.47
CA ARG A 87 -12.35 -7.71 10.86
C ARG A 87 -11.81 -6.29 10.79
N THR A 88 -11.28 -5.77 11.89
CA THR A 88 -10.73 -4.41 11.94
C THR A 88 -9.53 -4.26 11.02
N SER A 89 -8.61 -5.22 11.05
CA SER A 89 -7.40 -5.22 10.23
C SER A 89 -7.73 -5.19 8.72
N PHE A 90 -8.61 -6.07 8.26
CA PHE A 90 -9.00 -6.15 6.85
C PHE A 90 -9.89 -4.99 6.41
N LEU A 91 -10.72 -4.41 7.29
CA LEU A 91 -11.44 -3.17 7.00
C LEU A 91 -10.49 -1.97 6.86
N ARG A 92 -9.47 -1.84 7.72
CA ARG A 92 -8.42 -0.81 7.56
C ARG A 92 -7.67 -0.98 6.24
N MET A 93 -7.41 -2.23 5.82
CA MET A 93 -6.81 -2.49 4.51
C MET A 93 -7.75 -2.09 3.37
N TRP A 94 -9.04 -2.41 3.49
CA TRP A 94 -10.05 -2.02 2.52
C TRP A 94 -10.15 -0.49 2.39
N ASP A 95 -10.19 0.24 3.50
CA ASP A 95 -10.21 1.72 3.54
C ASP A 95 -8.93 2.32 2.93
N ALA A 96 -7.77 1.70 3.17
CA ALA A 96 -6.50 2.12 2.58
C ALA A 96 -6.57 2.10 1.05
N TYR A 97 -7.06 1.00 0.48
CA TYR A 97 -7.28 0.86 -0.96
C TYR A 97 -8.31 1.85 -1.49
N ALA A 98 -9.44 2.01 -0.79
CA ALA A 98 -10.51 2.91 -1.18
C ALA A 98 -10.05 4.39 -1.20
N SER A 99 -9.18 4.78 -0.27
CA SER A 99 -8.61 6.14 -0.19
C SER A 99 -7.54 6.42 -1.25
N ALA A 100 -6.96 5.37 -1.84
CA ALA A 100 -5.87 5.44 -2.80
C ALA A 100 -6.13 4.53 -4.03
N PRO A 101 -7.21 4.75 -4.80
CA PRO A 101 -7.61 3.85 -5.89
C PRO A 101 -6.52 3.71 -6.97
N ASN A 102 -5.77 4.79 -7.22
CA ASN A 102 -4.65 4.78 -8.17
C ASN A 102 -3.44 3.95 -7.69
N MET A 103 -3.40 3.56 -6.41
CA MET A 103 -2.37 2.70 -5.83
C MET A 103 -2.67 1.21 -5.95
N ILE A 104 -3.94 0.83 -6.18
CA ILE A 104 -4.39 -0.58 -6.17
C ILE A 104 -3.53 -1.43 -7.12
N GLN A 105 -3.28 -0.98 -8.35
CA GLN A 105 -2.48 -1.74 -9.32
C GLN A 105 -1.03 -2.01 -8.85
N TYR A 106 -0.43 -1.10 -8.07
CA TYR A 106 0.93 -1.26 -7.58
C TYR A 106 0.96 -2.29 -6.46
N MET A 107 -0.08 -2.28 -5.62
CA MET A 107 -0.24 -3.22 -4.53
C MET A 107 -0.56 -4.63 -5.04
N THR A 108 -1.36 -4.78 -6.10
CA THR A 108 -1.69 -6.09 -6.67
C THR A 108 -0.58 -6.73 -7.50
N HIS A 109 0.37 -5.93 -8.02
CA HIS A 109 1.51 -6.41 -8.81
C HIS A 109 2.84 -6.34 -8.03
N ALA A 110 2.80 -6.07 -6.73
CA ALA A 110 4.01 -6.00 -5.92
C ALA A 110 4.70 -7.37 -5.84
N THR A 111 5.97 -7.42 -6.21
CA THR A 111 6.80 -8.64 -6.11
C THR A 111 7.68 -8.65 -4.84
N SER A 112 7.65 -7.56 -4.07
CA SER A 112 8.36 -7.43 -2.80
C SER A 112 7.53 -6.62 -1.79
N PHE A 113 7.78 -6.89 -0.51
CA PHE A 113 7.06 -6.26 0.60
C PHE A 113 8.02 -5.54 1.54
N GLY A 114 7.62 -4.35 1.98
CA GLY A 114 8.36 -3.62 3.01
C GLY A 114 8.09 -4.13 4.42
N PRO A 115 8.80 -3.58 5.43
CA PRO A 115 8.70 -4.02 6.82
C PRO A 115 7.29 -3.94 7.43
N ALA A 116 6.50 -2.89 7.14
CA ALA A 116 5.16 -2.75 7.69
C ALA A 116 4.21 -3.84 7.16
N VAL A 117 4.30 -4.14 5.86
CA VAL A 117 3.51 -5.22 5.24
C VAL A 117 3.92 -6.58 5.79
N LEU A 118 5.22 -6.84 5.93
CA LEU A 118 5.72 -8.10 6.50
C LEU A 118 5.29 -8.27 7.97
N ARG A 119 5.34 -7.19 8.77
CA ARG A 119 4.81 -7.21 10.14
C ARG A 119 3.33 -7.56 10.14
N TRP A 120 2.52 -6.88 9.33
CA TRP A 120 1.07 -7.12 9.29
C TRP A 120 0.73 -8.57 8.91
N GLN A 121 1.41 -9.14 7.90
CA GLN A 121 1.23 -10.54 7.53
C GLN A 121 1.61 -11.48 8.69
N ASN A 122 2.75 -11.24 9.34
CA ASN A 122 3.21 -12.05 10.47
C ASN A 122 2.21 -12.02 11.64
N GLU A 123 1.72 -10.84 12.03
CA GLU A 123 0.72 -10.70 13.10
C GLU A 123 -0.60 -11.40 12.74
N THR A 124 -1.08 -11.22 11.50
CA THR A 124 -2.33 -11.83 11.03
C THR A 124 -2.24 -13.36 11.04
N LEU A 125 -1.13 -13.92 10.57
CA LEU A 125 -0.87 -15.36 10.62
C LEU A 125 -0.78 -15.86 12.07
N GLY A 126 -0.12 -15.09 12.95
CA GLY A 126 -0.04 -15.39 14.37
C GLY A 126 -1.41 -15.45 15.05
N VAL A 127 -2.28 -14.47 14.77
CA VAL A 127 -3.67 -14.43 15.27
C VAL A 127 -4.47 -15.66 14.81
N LEU A 128 -4.39 -16.00 13.51
CA LEU A 128 -5.09 -17.15 12.95
C LEU A 128 -4.60 -18.48 13.56
N ILE A 129 -3.28 -18.63 13.71
CA ILE A 129 -2.68 -19.84 14.31
C ILE A 129 -3.08 -19.97 15.79
N ASN A 130 -3.05 -18.87 16.55
CA ASN A 130 -3.47 -18.87 17.96
C ASN A 130 -4.98 -19.13 18.12
N ALA A 131 -5.78 -18.83 17.10
CA ALA A 131 -7.20 -19.18 17.05
C ALA A 131 -7.45 -20.68 16.71
N GLY A 132 -6.40 -21.47 16.51
CA GLY A 132 -6.47 -22.93 16.30
C GLY A 132 -6.30 -23.39 14.86
N LEU A 133 -5.97 -22.49 13.92
CA LEU A 133 -5.71 -22.90 12.53
C LEU A 133 -4.30 -23.48 12.39
N THR A 134 -4.17 -24.47 11.51
CA THR A 134 -2.83 -24.90 11.06
C THR A 134 -2.16 -23.80 10.23
N PRO A 135 -0.82 -23.77 10.11
CA PRO A 135 -0.12 -22.79 9.28
C PRO A 135 -0.62 -22.72 7.84
N LYS A 136 -0.99 -23.88 7.25
CA LYS A 136 -1.58 -23.94 5.91
C LYS A 136 -2.95 -23.27 5.85
N GLN A 137 -3.83 -23.54 6.81
CA GLN A 137 -5.14 -22.90 6.90
C GLN A 137 -5.03 -21.40 7.14
N ALA A 138 -4.11 -20.97 8.01
CA ALA A 138 -3.86 -19.55 8.28
C ALA A 138 -3.40 -18.81 7.02
N LEU A 139 -2.48 -19.40 6.25
CA LEU A 139 -2.03 -18.83 4.98
C LEU A 139 -3.16 -18.74 3.96
N THR A 140 -3.96 -19.80 3.81
CA THR A 140 -5.13 -19.80 2.91
C THR A 140 -6.16 -18.76 3.32
N ALA A 141 -6.48 -18.66 4.62
CA ALA A 141 -7.43 -17.67 5.13
C ALA A 141 -6.93 -16.24 4.94
N HIS A 142 -5.65 -15.98 5.22
CA HIS A 142 -5.02 -14.69 4.99
C HIS A 142 -5.09 -14.29 3.51
N ALA A 143 -4.76 -15.20 2.59
CA ALA A 143 -4.85 -14.96 1.14
C ALA A 143 -6.28 -14.64 0.72
N ALA A 144 -7.26 -15.46 1.13
CA ALA A 144 -8.67 -15.26 0.77
C ALA A 144 -9.23 -13.93 1.29
N LEU A 145 -8.92 -13.54 2.53
CA LEU A 145 -9.33 -12.25 3.09
C LEU A 145 -8.66 -11.08 2.37
N SER A 146 -7.39 -11.23 2.00
CA SER A 146 -6.63 -10.21 1.26
C SER A 146 -7.20 -10.00 -0.14
N GLU A 147 -7.50 -11.08 -0.84
CA GLU A 147 -8.15 -11.07 -2.16
C GLU A 147 -9.55 -10.48 -2.09
N LEU A 148 -10.35 -10.82 -1.06
CA LEU A 148 -11.68 -10.25 -0.88
C LEU A 148 -11.62 -8.73 -0.66
N ALA A 149 -10.74 -8.27 0.22
CA ALA A 149 -10.59 -6.84 0.50
C ALA A 149 -10.06 -6.08 -0.73
N THR A 150 -9.15 -6.67 -1.50
CA THR A 150 -8.63 -6.07 -2.75
C THR A 150 -9.67 -6.07 -3.86
N GLY A 151 -10.30 -7.22 -4.13
CA GLY A 151 -11.27 -7.39 -5.22
C GLY A 151 -12.56 -6.60 -5.01
N SER A 152 -13.03 -6.48 -3.77
CA SER A 152 -14.22 -5.67 -3.46
C SER A 152 -14.03 -4.17 -3.69
N ASN A 153 -12.78 -3.66 -3.71
CA ASN A 153 -12.48 -2.27 -4.07
C ASN A 153 -12.71 -2.00 -5.57
N ILE A 154 -12.52 -2.98 -6.44
CA ILE A 154 -12.80 -2.86 -7.89
C ILE A 154 -14.28 -2.58 -8.14
N LEU A 155 -15.15 -3.00 -7.22
CA LEU A 155 -16.59 -2.80 -7.30
C LEU A 155 -17.04 -1.42 -6.78
N ILE A 156 -16.15 -0.57 -6.27
CA ILE A 156 -16.52 0.77 -5.77
C ILE A 156 -17.22 1.61 -6.85
N PRO A 157 -16.69 1.74 -8.09
CA PRO A 157 -17.41 2.45 -9.15
C PRO A 157 -18.80 1.89 -9.44
N VAL A 158 -18.97 0.56 -9.38
CA VAL A 158 -20.28 -0.11 -9.56
C VAL A 158 -21.25 0.27 -8.42
N ARG A 159 -20.75 0.34 -7.18
CA ARG A 159 -21.54 0.73 -6.00
C ARG A 159 -21.92 2.21 -6.03
N GLU A 160 -21.03 3.07 -6.54
CA GLU A 160 -21.25 4.53 -6.59
C GLU A 160 -22.12 4.97 -7.77
N GLN A 161 -21.90 4.40 -8.95
CA GLN A 161 -22.58 4.80 -10.20
C GLN A 161 -23.86 3.98 -10.47
N GLY A 162 -24.04 2.87 -9.75
CA GLY A 162 -25.12 1.92 -9.95
C GLY A 162 -24.79 0.90 -11.04
N ILE A 163 -25.31 -0.33 -10.86
CA ILE A 163 -25.07 -1.45 -11.77
C ILE A 163 -25.56 -1.18 -13.19
N GLU A 164 -26.66 -0.44 -13.32
CA GLU A 164 -27.25 0.03 -14.58
C GLU A 164 -26.27 0.86 -15.42
N THR A 165 -25.49 1.71 -14.76
CA THR A 165 -24.56 2.64 -15.40
C THR A 165 -23.29 1.92 -15.88
N VAL A 166 -22.80 0.96 -15.09
CA VAL A 166 -21.58 0.21 -15.42
C VAL A 166 -21.85 -0.94 -16.39
N PHE A 167 -23.03 -1.55 -16.32
CA PHE A 167 -23.43 -2.68 -17.17
C PHE A 167 -24.76 -2.40 -17.89
N PRO A 168 -24.80 -1.44 -18.82
CA PRO A 168 -26.03 -1.01 -19.48
C PRO A 168 -26.65 -2.07 -20.39
N SER A 169 -25.92 -3.15 -20.72
CA SER A 169 -26.37 -4.22 -21.61
C SER A 169 -26.98 -5.42 -20.88
N ILE A 170 -27.03 -5.41 -19.55
CA ILE A 170 -27.65 -6.49 -18.74
C ILE A 170 -29.17 -6.27 -18.59
N TRP A 171 -29.63 -5.05 -18.82
CA TRP A 171 -31.01 -4.58 -18.69
C TRP A 171 -31.58 -4.22 -20.07
#